data_AF-S8DL53-F1
#
_entry.id   AF-S8DL53-F1
#
_cell.length_a   1.000
_cell.length_b   1.000
_cell.length_c   1.000
_cell.angle_alpha   90.00
_cell.angle_beta   90.00
_cell.angle_gamma   90.00
#
_symmetry.space_group_name_H-M   'P 1'
#
loop_
_entity.id
_entity.type
_entity.pdbx_description
1 polymer ?
#
loop_
_entity_poly.entity_id
_entity_poly.type
_entity_poly.pdbx_seq_one_letter_code
_entity_poly.pdbx_strand_id
1 'polypeptide(L)'
;MSDDPAVYVHPYEFPPERYGESDGEMRKVIDLVFRLGRLARPGVQFAEGSMFTVVSTILATSMVVPKTDGQGHATVPPMRYTSGIIA
;
A
#
# COMPACT_ATOMS: atom_id res chain seq x y z
N MET A 1 -4.02 -12.69 -6.73
CA MET A 1 -5.37 -12.29 -6.27
C MET A 1 -5.45 -10.79 -6.08
N SER A 2 -4.47 -10.14 -5.44
CA SER A 2 -4.32 -8.66 -5.44
C SER A 2 -4.06 -8.07 -6.83
N ASP A 3 -3.41 -8.83 -7.72
CA ASP A 3 -3.07 -8.37 -9.08
C ASP A 3 -4.05 -8.87 -10.16
N ASP A 4 -5.18 -9.46 -9.76
CA ASP A 4 -6.15 -10.02 -10.70
C ASP A 4 -6.93 -8.88 -11.40
N PRO A 5 -6.79 -8.70 -12.73
CA PRO A 5 -7.47 -7.64 -13.46
C PRO A 5 -9.00 -7.78 -13.50
N ALA A 6 -9.53 -8.99 -13.25
CA ALA A 6 -10.97 -9.21 -13.18
C ALA A 6 -11.59 -8.68 -11.87
N VAL A 7 -10.77 -8.54 -10.82
CA VAL A 7 -11.18 -8.05 -9.50
C VAL A 7 -10.79 -6.58 -9.31
N TYR A 8 -9.59 -6.20 -9.76
CA TYR A 8 -9.07 -4.85 -9.61
C TYR A 8 -8.82 -4.22 -10.99
N VAL A 9 -9.64 -3.23 -11.34
CA VAL A 9 -9.41 -2.42 -12.54
C VAL A 9 -8.08 -1.67 -12.37
N HIS A 10 -7.18 -1.79 -13.36
CA HIS A 10 -5.82 -1.27 -13.31
C HIS A 10 -5.05 -1.66 -12.03
N PRO A 11 -4.70 -2.96 -11.83
CA PRO A 11 -4.14 -3.44 -10.57
C PRO A 11 -2.78 -2.84 -10.21
N TYR A 12 -2.03 -2.39 -11.22
CA TYR A 12 -0.70 -1.77 -11.05
C TYR A 12 -0.76 -0.25 -10.81
N GLU A 13 -1.95 0.35 -10.84
CA GLU A 13 -2.15 1.75 -10.51
C GLU A 13 -2.52 1.90 -9.04
N PHE A 14 -2.10 3.01 -8.42
CA PHE A 14 -2.47 3.36 -7.05
C PHE A 14 -3.46 4.55 -7.04
N PRO A 15 -4.76 4.33 -7.31
CA PRO A 15 -5.78 5.34 -7.13
C PRO A 15 -6.24 5.37 -5.66
N PRO A 16 -6.08 6.51 -4.93
CA PRO A 16 -6.60 6.65 -3.57
C PRO A 16 -8.10 6.36 -3.45
N GLU A 17 -8.86 6.63 -4.51
CA GLU A 17 -10.30 6.51 -4.57
C GLU A 17 -10.78 5.07 -4.88
N ARG A 18 -9.86 4.09 -4.98
CA ARG A 18 -10.15 2.70 -5.40
C ARG A 18 -11.34 2.08 -4.66
N TYR A 19 -11.49 2.40 -3.38
CA TYR A 19 -12.52 1.83 -2.52
C TYR A 19 -13.74 2.74 -2.32
N GLY A 20 -13.83 3.85 -3.07
CA GLY A 20 -14.98 4.76 -3.04
C GLY A 20 -15.29 5.30 -1.64
N GLU A 21 -14.26 5.53 -0.81
CA GLU A 21 -14.39 5.93 0.60
C GLU A 21 -15.23 4.96 1.45
N SER A 22 -15.40 3.71 0.99
CA SER A 22 -16.14 2.67 1.70
C SER A 22 -15.21 1.87 2.60
N ASP A 23 -15.37 2.05 3.92
CA ASP A 23 -14.71 1.25 4.94
C ASP A 23 -14.96 -0.27 4.74
N GLY A 24 -16.14 -0.63 4.22
CA GLY A 24 -16.51 -2.02 3.95
C GLY A 24 -15.68 -2.66 2.83
N GLU A 25 -15.43 -1.93 1.74
CA GLU A 25 -14.59 -2.42 0.65
C GLU A 25 -13.10 -2.44 1.05
N MET A 26 -12.64 -1.45 1.82
CA MET A 26 -11.29 -1.48 2.41
C MET A 26 -11.09 -2.68 3.34
N ARG A 27 -12.09 -3.00 4.17
CA ARG A 27 -12.01 -4.13 5.12
C ARG A 27 -11.78 -5.47 4.42
N LYS A 28 -12.41 -5.71 3.26
CA LYS A 28 -12.21 -6.95 2.48
C LYS A 28 -10.75 -7.16 2.08
N VAL A 29 -10.03 -6.08 1.75
CA VAL A 29 -8.62 -6.15 1.37
C VAL A 29 -7.72 -6.36 2.58
N ILE A 30 -8.02 -5.69 3.70
CA ILE A 30 -7.31 -5.91 4.96
C ILE A 30 -7.45 -7.37 5.40
N ASP A 31 -8.66 -7.93 5.33
CA ASP A 31 -8.93 -9.31 5.69
C ASP A 31 -8.25 -10.32 4.75
N LEU A 32 -8.08 -9.97 3.47
CA LEU A 32 -7.30 -10.75 2.51
C LEU A 32 -5.81 -10.79 2.91
N VAL A 33 -5.23 -9.64 3.29
CA VAL A 33 -3.79 -9.50 3.62
C VAL A 33 -3.45 -10.09 4.99
N PHE A 34 -4.29 -9.83 5.99
CA PHE A 34 -4.07 -10.25 7.38
C PHE A 34 -4.73 -11.59 7.75
N ARG A 35 -5.40 -12.22 6.77
CA ARG A 35 -6.22 -13.42 6.89
C ARG A 35 -7.46 -13.18 7.74
N LEU A 36 -8.56 -13.83 7.37
CA LEU A 36 -9.86 -13.68 8.02
C LEU A 36 -10.04 -14.66 9.19
N GLY A 37 -10.76 -14.25 10.23
CA GLY A 37 -11.30 -15.12 11.27
C GLY A 37 -10.25 -15.72 12.22
N ARG A 38 -10.34 -17.03 12.51
CA ARG A 38 -9.46 -17.72 13.49
C ARG A 38 -7.98 -17.78 13.07
N LEU A 39 -7.69 -17.44 11.83
CA LEU A 39 -6.34 -17.38 11.27
C LEU A 39 -5.83 -15.95 11.10
N ALA A 40 -6.59 -14.96 11.55
CA ALA A 40 -6.21 -13.56 11.49
C ALA A 40 -4.96 -13.32 12.34
N ARG A 41 -4.03 -12.52 11.79
CA ARG A 41 -2.87 -12.08 12.56
C ARG A 41 -3.35 -11.17 13.70
N PRO A 42 -2.99 -11.45 14.97
CA PRO A 42 -3.49 -10.68 16.13
C PRO A 42 -3.02 -9.21 16.12
N GLY A 43 -1.96 -8.88 15.37
CA GLY A 43 -1.41 -7.53 15.27
C GLY A 43 -2.06 -6.62 14.22
N VAL A 44 -3.18 -7.00 13.60
CA VAL A 44 -3.77 -6.22 12.49
C VAL A 44 -4.11 -4.78 12.88
N GLN A 45 -4.74 -4.57 14.05
CA GLN A 45 -5.12 -3.23 14.52
C GLN A 45 -3.89 -2.36 14.81
N PHE A 46 -2.84 -2.98 15.38
CA PHE A 46 -1.59 -2.29 15.64
C PHE A 46 -0.89 -1.90 14.33
N ALA A 47 -0.84 -2.80 13.35
CA ALA A 47 -0.24 -2.53 12.05
C ALA A 47 -0.97 -1.41 11.30
N GLU A 48 -2.31 -1.45 11.29
CA GLU A 48 -3.15 -0.44 10.66
C GLU A 48 -2.94 0.95 11.28
N GLY A 49 -3.06 1.05 12.60
CA GLY A 49 -2.84 2.31 13.31
C GLY A 49 -1.41 2.85 13.19
N SER A 50 -0.41 1.96 13.22
CA SER A 50 1.00 2.34 13.07
C SER A 50 1.29 2.85 11.66
N MET A 51 0.82 2.16 10.61
CA MET A 51 0.99 2.61 9.22
C MET A 51 0.33 3.96 9.00
N PHE A 52 -0.92 4.13 9.44
CA PHE A 52 -1.63 5.40 9.30
C PHE A 52 -0.88 6.53 9.99
N THR A 53 -0.42 6.30 11.22
CA THR A 53 0.33 7.31 12.00
C THR A 53 1.63 7.70 11.31
N VAL A 54 2.42 6.72 10.88
CA VAL A 54 3.71 6.96 10.21
C VAL A 54 3.51 7.72 8.90
N VAL A 55 2.61 7.27 8.04
CA VAL A 55 2.34 7.93 6.75
C VAL A 55 1.82 9.35 6.97
N SER A 56 0.86 9.54 7.87
CA SER A 56 0.31 10.88 8.19
C SER A 56 1.38 11.81 8.75
N THR A 57 2.26 11.30 9.61
CA THR A 57 3.36 12.08 10.19
C THR A 57 4.37 12.50 9.11
N ILE A 58 4.71 11.59 8.18
CA ILE A 58 5.58 11.92 7.05
C ILE A 58 4.95 13.02 6.20
N LEU A 59 3.66 12.88 5.83
CA LEU A 59 2.96 13.87 5.01
C LEU A 59 2.77 15.22 5.72
N ALA A 60 2.61 15.22 7.04
CA ALA A 60 2.46 16.44 7.84
C ALA A 60 3.78 17.18 8.07
N THR A 61 4.91 16.47 8.17
CA THR A 61 6.21 17.05 8.53
C THR A 61 7.13 17.27 7.34
N SER A 62 6.93 16.53 6.25
CA SER A 62 7.88 16.42 5.15
C SER A 62 7.17 16.51 3.79
N MET A 63 7.81 17.18 2.84
CA MET A 63 7.37 17.14 1.44
C MET A 63 8.07 15.99 0.74
N VAL A 64 7.31 14.95 0.37
CA VAL A 64 7.84 13.78 -0.34
C VAL A 64 8.00 14.12 -1.82
N VAL A 65 9.24 14.24 -2.28
CA VAL A 65 9.58 14.55 -3.67
C VAL A 65 10.42 13.43 -4.30
N PRO A 66 10.26 13.16 -5.61
CA PRO A 66 11.07 12.16 -6.30
C PRO A 66 12.55 12.58 -6.31
N LYS A 67 13.43 11.58 -6.29
CA LYS A 67 14.87 11.83 -6.46
C LYS A 67 15.10 12.46 -7.83
N THR A 68 15.80 13.58 -7.87
CA THR A 68 16.21 14.22 -9.13
C THR A 68 17.56 13.69 -9.60
N ASP A 69 17.74 13.57 -10.91
CA ASP A 69 19.05 13.38 -11.52
C ASP A 69 19.86 14.69 -11.51
N GLY A 70 21.10 14.66 -12.01
CA GLY A 70 21.95 15.85 -12.12
C GLY A 70 21.41 16.94 -13.08
N GLN A 71 20.31 16.68 -13.78
CA GLN A 71 19.62 17.62 -14.69
C GLN A 71 18.27 18.08 -14.13
N GLY A 72 17.88 17.64 -12.91
CA GLY A 72 16.64 18.03 -12.26
C GLY A 72 15.41 17.19 -12.65
N HIS A 73 15.57 16.11 -13.43
CA HIS A 73 14.45 15.24 -13.79
C HIS A 73 14.17 14.21 -12.69
N ALA A 74 12.88 14.02 -12.39
CA ALA A 74 12.41 13.00 -11.46
C ALA A 74 12.77 11.60 -11.98
N THR A 75 13.59 10.87 -11.23
CA THR A 75 13.95 9.49 -11.52
C THR A 75 13.10 8.56 -10.65
N VAL A 76 12.13 7.88 -11.25
CA VAL A 76 11.43 6.78 -10.58
C VAL A 76 12.31 5.54 -10.67
N PRO A 77 12.75 4.95 -9.53
CA PRO A 77 13.54 3.74 -9.58
C PRO A 77 12.72 2.59 -10.20
N PRO A 78 13.34 1.74 -11.05
CA PRO A 78 12.63 0.65 -11.69
C PRO A 78 12.12 -0.34 -10.64
N MET A 79 10.84 -0.71 -10.71
CA MET A 79 10.20 -1.67 -9.83
C MET A 79 10.78 -3.08 -10.09
N ARG A 80 11.75 -3.49 -9.28
CA ARG A 80 12.35 -4.83 -9.35
C ARG A 80 11.72 -5.71 -8.29
N TYR A 81 10.76 -6.52 -8.69
CA TYR A 81 10.25 -7.60 -7.85
C TYR A 81 11.36 -8.64 -7.67
N THR A 82 11.81 -8.84 -6.42
CA THR A 82 12.67 -9.98 -6.09
C THR A 82 11.77 -11.12 -5.64
N SER A 83 11.88 -12.28 -6.28
CA SER A 83 11.05 -13.46 -5.98
C SER A 83 11.52 -14.21 -4.72
N GLY A 84 12.08 -13.51 -3.74
CA GLY A 84 12.76 -14.09 -2.60
C GLY A 84 12.09 -13.71 -1.28
N ILE A 85 12.00 -14.68 -0.36
CA ILE A 85 11.86 -14.39 1.07
C ILE A 85 13.05 -13.52 1.44
N ILE A 86 12.81 -12.26 1.81
CA ILE A 86 13.81 -11.44 2.49
C ILE A 86 13.92 -12.05 3.89
N ALA A 87 14.93 -12.90 4.08
CA ALA A 87 15.29 -13.52 5.35
C ALA A 87 15.85 -12.49 6.34
#